data_AF-A0A956Z6F0-F1
#
_entry.id   AF-A0A956Z6F0-F1
#
_cell.length_a   1.000
_cell.length_b   1.000
_cell.length_c   1.000
_cell.angle_alpha   90.00
_cell.angle_beta   90.00
_cell.angle_gamma   90.00
#
_symmetry.space_group_name_H-M   'P 1'
#
loop_
_entity.id
_entity.type
_entity.pdbx_description
1 polymer ?
#
loop_
_entity_poly.entity_id
_entity_poly.type
_entity_poly.pdbx_seq_one_letter_code
_entity_poly.pdbx_strand_id
1 'polypeptide(L)'
;MKLSPVFLFSALIACFSFVLPSFAADAAKVDYPKKPYKATYDYTGPTGKSVMIMSCDGKGHMRTESNFSNFRVVSITDYINHESISLIEAQKMATKSRWKPGENQGQITD
;
A
#
# COMPACT_ATOMS: atom_id res chain seq x y z
N MET A 1 -60.16 30.95 -11.79
CA MET A 1 -58.99 30.56 -12.59
C MET A 1 -58.69 29.09 -12.30
N LYS A 2 -58.80 28.20 -13.31
CA LYS A 2 -58.53 26.76 -13.18
C LYS A 2 -57.07 26.51 -13.55
N LEU A 3 -56.21 26.17 -12.59
CA LEU A 3 -54.85 25.68 -12.88
C LEU A 3 -54.93 24.22 -13.34
N SER A 4 -54.28 23.92 -14.46
CA SER A 4 -54.22 22.60 -15.07
C SER A 4 -53.10 21.74 -14.46
N PRO A 5 -53.30 20.41 -14.31
CA PRO A 5 -52.40 19.52 -13.58
C PRO A 5 -51.12 19.13 -14.35
N VAL A 6 -50.92 19.69 -15.55
CA VAL A 6 -49.82 19.30 -16.47
C VAL A 6 -48.46 19.86 -16.00
N PHE A 7 -48.45 20.89 -15.16
CA PHE A 7 -47.21 21.50 -14.67
C PHE A 7 -46.57 20.79 -13.47
N LEU A 8 -47.26 19.83 -12.84
CA LEU A 8 -46.76 19.15 -11.63
C LEU A 8 -45.88 17.93 -11.92
N PHE A 9 -45.91 17.37 -13.13
CA PHE A 9 -45.12 16.18 -13.48
C PHE A 9 -43.73 16.50 -14.04
N SER A 10 -43.49 17.72 -14.52
CA SER A 10 -42.20 18.09 -15.13
C SER A 10 -41.10 18.44 -14.11
N ALA A 11 -41.45 18.66 -12.84
CA ALA A 11 -40.48 19.06 -11.81
C ALA A 11 -39.81 17.86 -11.10
N LEU A 12 -40.41 16.68 -11.14
CA LEU A 12 -39.89 15.50 -10.42
C LEU A 12 -38.77 14.77 -11.18
N ILE A 13 -38.66 14.98 -12.50
CA ILE A 13 -37.68 14.29 -13.35
C ILE A 13 -36.33 15.05 -13.41
N ALA A 14 -36.31 16.35 -13.07
CA ALA A 14 -35.10 17.17 -13.14
C ALA A 14 -34.15 16.99 -11.93
N CYS A 15 -34.62 16.41 -10.82
CA CYS A 15 -33.80 16.21 -9.62
C CYS A 15 -33.03 14.87 -9.60
N PHE A 16 -33.24 13.98 -10.58
CA PHE A 16 -32.65 12.62 -10.56
C PHE A 16 -31.39 12.45 -11.42
N SER A 17 -30.94 13.50 -12.12
CA SER A 17 -29.87 13.40 -13.13
C SER A 17 -28.47 13.76 -12.65
N PHE A 18 -28.24 13.92 -11.33
CA PHE A 18 -26.93 14.39 -10.81
C PHE A 18 -26.32 13.53 -9.71
N VAL A 19 -26.66 12.24 -9.64
CA VAL A 19 -25.93 11.28 -8.79
C VAL A 19 -25.02 10.44 -9.69
N LEU A 20 -23.94 11.06 -10.17
CA LEU A 20 -22.84 10.31 -10.75
C LEU A 20 -22.12 9.54 -9.62
N PRO A 21 -21.96 8.21 -9.75
CA PRO A 21 -21.23 7.41 -8.78
C PRO A 21 -19.74 7.78 -8.82
N SER A 22 -19.27 8.53 -7.84
CA SER A 22 -17.84 8.74 -7.55
C SER A 22 -17.17 7.49 -6.96
N PHE A 23 -17.40 6.30 -7.56
CA PHE A 23 -16.88 5.02 -7.06
C PHE A 23 -15.59 4.55 -7.74
N ALA A 24 -14.95 5.36 -8.58
CA ALA A 24 -13.77 4.94 -9.36
C ALA A 24 -12.41 5.42 -8.81
N ALA A 25 -12.30 5.76 -7.52
CA ALA A 25 -11.05 6.29 -6.94
C ALA A 25 -10.23 5.28 -6.12
N ASP A 26 -10.56 3.98 -6.15
CA ASP A 26 -9.90 2.99 -5.27
C ASP A 26 -8.91 2.05 -5.98
N ALA A 27 -8.83 2.09 -7.31
CA ALA A 27 -8.00 1.16 -8.10
C ALA A 27 -6.49 1.48 -8.11
N ALA A 28 -6.06 2.56 -7.45
CA ALA A 28 -4.65 2.95 -7.34
C ALA A 28 -4.11 2.96 -5.91
N LYS A 29 -4.86 2.41 -4.93
CA LYS A 29 -4.32 2.23 -3.59
C LYS A 29 -3.42 1.00 -3.60
N VAL A 30 -2.12 1.24 -3.44
CA VAL A 30 -1.14 0.18 -3.19
C VAL A 30 -1.66 -0.65 -2.02
N ASP A 31 -1.90 -1.94 -2.25
CA ASP A 31 -2.40 -2.84 -1.22
C ASP A 31 -1.26 -3.17 -0.26
N TYR A 32 -1.44 -2.83 1.01
CA TYR A 32 -0.48 -3.09 2.08
C TYR A 32 -1.22 -3.51 3.36
N PRO A 33 -0.55 -4.27 4.24
CA PRO A 33 -1.17 -4.72 5.49
C PRO A 33 -1.64 -3.53 6.36
N LYS A 34 -2.96 -3.44 6.59
CA LYS A 34 -3.58 -2.38 7.41
C LYS A 34 -3.55 -2.67 8.91
N LYS A 35 -3.25 -3.92 9.28
CA LYS A 35 -3.11 -4.33 10.68
C LYS A 35 -1.64 -4.33 11.05
N PRO A 36 -1.26 -3.75 12.20
CA PRO A 36 0.12 -3.81 12.66
C PRO A 36 0.49 -5.26 12.96
N TYR A 37 1.70 -5.66 12.59
CA TYR A 37 2.24 -6.96 12.93
C TYR A 37 3.75 -6.90 13.09
N LYS A 38 4.28 -7.92 13.76
CA LYS A 38 5.70 -8.21 13.83
C LYS A 38 5.88 -9.72 13.75
N ALA A 39 6.59 -10.18 12.75
CA ALA A 39 6.92 -11.57 12.51
C ALA A 39 8.45 -11.74 12.55
N THR A 40 8.90 -12.81 13.18
CA THR A 40 10.30 -13.21 13.20
C THR A 40 10.40 -14.57 12.51
N TYR A 41 11.34 -14.68 11.59
CA TYR A 41 11.62 -15.89 10.83
C TYR A 41 13.06 -16.29 11.10
N ASP A 42 13.22 -17.45 11.71
CA ASP A 42 14.53 -18.07 11.89
C ASP A 42 14.81 -18.97 10.70
N TYR A 43 15.90 -18.70 9.98
CA TYR A 43 16.36 -19.51 8.86
C TYR A 43 17.70 -20.15 9.21
N THR A 44 17.78 -21.47 9.10
CA THR A 44 19.05 -22.21 9.21
C THR A 44 19.36 -22.81 7.86
N GLY A 45 20.34 -22.24 7.15
CA GLY A 45 20.80 -22.72 5.86
C GLY A 45 22.22 -23.30 5.93
N PRO A 46 22.75 -23.83 4.81
CA PRO A 46 24.12 -24.36 4.74
C PRO A 46 25.19 -23.32 5.13
N THR A 47 24.90 -22.04 4.90
CA THR A 47 25.79 -20.91 5.16
C THR A 47 25.71 -20.38 6.60
N GLY A 48 24.82 -20.92 7.44
CA GLY A 48 24.65 -20.52 8.84
C GLY A 48 23.22 -20.18 9.23
N LYS A 49 23.07 -19.62 10.45
CA LYS A 49 21.81 -19.12 10.98
C LYS A 49 21.58 -17.67 10.56
N SER A 50 20.37 -17.35 10.16
CA SER A 50 19.90 -16.00 9.88
C SER A 50 18.56 -15.76 10.56
N VAL A 51 18.36 -14.53 11.03
CA VAL A 51 17.08 -14.08 11.60
C VAL A 51 16.56 -12.97 10.71
N MET A 52 15.34 -13.14 10.21
CA MET A 52 14.62 -12.11 9.48
C MET A 52 13.45 -11.61 10.32
N ILE A 53 13.37 -10.31 10.55
CA ILE A 53 12.28 -9.65 11.25
C ILE A 53 11.51 -8.83 10.23
N MET A 54 10.21 -9.10 10.09
CA MET A 54 9.30 -8.30 9.29
C MET A 54 8.30 -7.62 10.21
N SER A 55 8.11 -6.33 10.05
CA SER A 55 7.15 -5.57 10.85
C SER A 55 6.40 -4.57 10.00
N CYS A 56 5.14 -4.36 10.31
CA CYS A 56 4.30 -3.34 9.70
C CYS A 56 3.57 -2.57 10.80
N ASP A 57 3.45 -1.26 10.64
CA ASP A 57 2.77 -0.38 11.59
C ASP A 57 1.25 -0.24 11.32
N GLY A 58 0.75 -0.87 10.25
CA GLY A 58 -0.64 -0.73 9.78
C GLY A 58 -0.96 0.62 9.13
N LYS A 59 0.01 1.54 9.05
CA LYS A 59 -0.12 2.90 8.53
C LYS A 59 0.67 3.11 7.24
N GLY A 60 1.02 2.02 6.55
CA GLY A 60 1.73 2.09 5.27
C GLY A 60 3.25 2.06 5.40
N HIS A 61 3.80 1.86 6.60
CA HIS A 61 5.23 1.61 6.76
C HIS A 61 5.48 0.13 7.07
N MET A 62 6.44 -0.44 6.36
CA MET A 62 6.91 -1.80 6.56
C MET A 62 8.41 -1.79 6.73
N ARG A 63 8.91 -2.58 7.67
CA ARG A 63 10.33 -2.75 7.94
C ARG A 63 10.69 -4.22 7.87
N THR A 64 11.71 -4.52 7.09
CA THR A 64 12.34 -5.83 7.01
C THR A 64 13.79 -5.70 7.47
N GLU A 65 14.16 -6.48 8.47
CA GLU A 65 15.51 -6.56 9.00
C GLU A 65 16.00 -7.99 8.81
N SER A 66 17.07 -8.17 8.05
CA SER A 66 17.72 -9.46 7.87
C SER A 66 19.08 -9.42 8.55
N ASN A 67 19.27 -10.29 9.53
CA ASN A 67 20.51 -10.47 10.24
C ASN A 67 21.12 -11.79 9.77
N PHE A 68 22.14 -11.70 8.92
CA PHE A 68 22.97 -12.83 8.52
C PHE A 68 24.23 -12.84 9.37
N SER A 69 24.87 -13.99 9.49
CA SER A 69 26.04 -14.18 10.35
C SER A 69 27.17 -13.15 10.12
N ASN A 70 27.26 -12.59 8.90
CA ASN A 70 28.31 -11.66 8.51
C ASN A 70 27.81 -10.25 8.12
N PHE A 71 26.50 -10.04 8.00
CA PHE A 71 25.98 -8.75 7.56
C PHE A 71 24.52 -8.54 7.97
N ARG A 72 24.18 -7.29 8.27
CA ARG A 72 22.83 -6.85 8.59
C ARG A 72 22.31 -5.91 7.51
N VAL A 73 21.08 -6.16 7.08
CA VAL A 73 20.36 -5.30 6.13
C VAL A 73 19.04 -4.90 6.77
N VAL A 74 18.75 -3.60 6.77
CA VAL A 74 17.48 -3.06 7.25
C VAL A 74 16.84 -2.28 6.11
N SER A 75 15.67 -2.71 5.66
CA SER A 75 14.87 -2.01 4.67
C SER A 75 13.60 -1.46 5.32
N ILE A 76 13.26 -0.21 5.00
CA ILE A 76 12.01 0.44 5.36
C ILE A 76 11.32 0.83 4.07
N THR A 77 10.07 0.44 3.92
CA THR A 77 9.21 0.68 2.76
C THR A 77 8.03 1.53 3.22
N ASP A 78 7.90 2.70 2.62
CA ASP A 78 6.78 3.61 2.78
C ASP A 78 5.88 3.50 1.55
N TYR A 79 4.75 2.82 1.75
CA TYR A 79 3.76 2.59 0.70
C TYR A 79 2.96 3.85 0.35
N ILE A 80 2.88 4.84 1.26
CA ILE A 80 2.15 6.10 1.04
C ILE A 80 2.96 7.03 0.16
N ASN A 81 4.25 7.19 0.46
CA ASN A 81 5.15 8.08 -0.29
C ASN A 81 5.83 7.39 -1.47
N HIS A 82 5.64 6.07 -1.60
CA HIS A 82 6.25 5.24 -2.64
C HIS A 82 7.78 5.24 -2.60
N GLU A 83 8.34 5.19 -1.39
CA GLU A 83 9.78 5.23 -1.15
C GLU A 83 10.24 4.03 -0.33
N SER A 84 11.43 3.51 -0.62
CA SER A 84 12.13 2.58 0.27
C SER A 84 13.53 3.09 0.56
N ILE A 85 13.96 2.85 1.78
CA ILE A 85 15.30 3.11 2.26
C ILE A 85 15.86 1.79 2.76
N SER A 86 16.99 1.36 2.18
CA SER A 86 17.70 0.16 2.59
C SER A 86 19.09 0.52 3.12
N LEU A 87 19.34 0.15 4.37
CA LEU A 87 20.63 0.26 5.05
C LEU A 87 21.37 -1.07 4.93
N ILE A 88 22.55 -1.03 4.31
CA ILE A 88 23.46 -2.17 4.19
C ILE A 88 24.64 -1.88 5.12
N GLU A 89 24.58 -2.40 6.34
CA GLU A 89 25.53 -2.03 7.40
C GLU A 89 26.97 -2.42 7.05
N ALA A 90 27.16 -3.58 6.43
CA ALA A 90 28.48 -4.07 6.02
C ALA A 90 29.21 -3.10 5.08
N GLN A 91 28.47 -2.36 4.26
CA GLN A 91 29.02 -1.40 3.30
C GLN A 91 28.95 0.05 3.81
N LYS A 92 28.42 0.28 5.02
CA LYS A 92 28.12 1.62 5.55
C LYS A 92 27.33 2.48 4.56
N MET A 93 26.41 1.84 3.83
CA MET A 93 25.68 2.45 2.72
C MET A 93 24.18 2.46 3.00
N ALA A 94 23.54 3.58 2.65
CA ALA A 94 22.10 3.70 2.60
C ALA A 94 21.68 3.95 1.15
N THR A 95 20.70 3.18 0.67
CA THR A 95 20.16 3.30 -0.67
C THR A 95 18.72 3.75 -0.56
N LYS A 96 18.36 4.82 -1.26
CA LYS A 96 16.98 5.29 -1.36
C LYS A 96 16.47 5.02 -2.77
N SER A 97 15.33 4.36 -2.87
CA SER A 97 14.62 4.12 -4.13
C SER A 97 13.21 4.66 -4.04
N ARG A 98 12.73 5.29 -5.12
CA ARG A 98 11.34 5.72 -5.26
C ARG A 98 10.71 4.95 -6.42
N TRP A 99 9.54 4.37 -6.22
CA TRP A 99 8.76 3.76 -7.31
C TRP A 99 7.64 4.69 -7.73
N LYS A 100 7.22 4.60 -9.00
CA LYS A 100 5.97 5.24 -9.42
C LYS A 100 4.81 4.30 -9.10
N PRO A 101 3.67 4.84 -8.62
CA PRO A 101 2.45 4.05 -8.51
C PRO A 101 2.08 3.48 -9.89
N GLY A 102 1.91 2.16 -9.96
CA GLY A 102 1.58 1.42 -11.19
C GLY A 102 2.77 0.79 -11.95
N GLU A 103 4.02 1.13 -11.63
CA GLU A 103 5.20 0.64 -12.37
C GLU A 103 5.70 -0.73 -11.87
N ASN A 104 5.22 -1.20 -10.71
CA ASN A 104 5.56 -2.50 -10.10
C ASN A 104 4.31 -3.22 -9.56
N GLN A 105 3.25 -3.32 -10.36
CA GLN A 105 2.20 -4.30 -10.06
C GLN A 105 2.71 -5.69 -10.49
N GLY A 106 3.52 -6.31 -9.63
CA GLY A 106 3.59 -7.76 -9.65
C GLY A 106 2.17 -8.24 -9.34
N GLN A 107 1.48 -8.77 -10.35
CA GLN A 107 0.21 -9.44 -10.15
C GLN A 107 0.42 -10.50 -9.06
N ILE A 108 -0.14 -10.28 -7.88
CA ILE A 108 -0.37 -11.37 -6.94
C ILE A 108 -1.57 -12.10 -7.54
N THR A 109 -1.30 -13.07 -8.41
CA THR A 109 -2.29 -14.04 -8.85
C THR A 109 -2.48 -15.03 -7.72
N ASP A 110 -3.72 -15.17 -7.24
CA ASP A 110 -4.17 -16.31 -6.43
C ASP A 110 -3.88 -17.65 -7.14
#